data_AF-A0A1Q8EAF6-F1
#
_entry.id   AF-A0A1Q8EAF6-F1
#
_cell.length_a   1.000
_cell.length_b   1.000
_cell.length_c   1.000
_cell.angle_alpha   90.00
_cell.angle_beta   90.00
_cell.angle_gamma   90.00
#
_symmetry.space_group_name_H-M   'P 1'
#
loop_
_entity.id
_entity.type
_entity.pdbx_description
1 polymer ?
#
loop_
_entity_poly.entity_id
_entity_poly.type
_entity_poly.pdbx_seq_one_letter_code
_entity_poly.pdbx_strand_id
1 'polypeptide(L)'
;MDPIQKKMFQVYEEVKRICDENNLRYFAAGGTKIGAVLWQGIIPWDDDIDLVMPINDLEKLVDIIQNSECQDIAVFDGLTALHSDILGIKVYDTHSMFTSNNLLNRPDSFTGIFVDIFPLIGAPNGDIYPFIEDIYEVGDELYRQRLFGTDELMISQYIERMQDILHRYSFDEAETILNAANPVGEHYPKDEFLDYQYFPFETSQIPVSKQYDSHLKQQYGFYTKDWPEEKRQHLHQEFALVDTEKTVDFYRYTIETSPIRNYMEKLWTIKSELEKSVFDIDDSRKLTEEKYRRLEKEKEKLEAEMEVMVETLKELESRHLSLLNSKSWKITRPLRAITNFIQSKRK
;
A
#
# COMPACT_ATOMS: atom_id res chain seq x y z
N MET A 1 -4.54 -25.71 9.70
CA MET A 1 -4.56 -25.33 8.28
C MET A 1 -5.73 -25.97 7.58
N ASP A 2 -6.57 -25.16 6.96
CA ASP A 2 -7.52 -25.61 5.94
C ASP A 2 -6.78 -26.01 4.63
N PRO A 3 -7.48 -26.56 3.61
CA PRO A 3 -6.86 -26.98 2.37
C PRO A 3 -6.13 -25.87 1.58
N ILE A 4 -6.61 -24.62 1.66
CA ILE A 4 -6.02 -23.48 0.96
C ILE A 4 -4.72 -23.09 1.67
N GLN A 5 -4.78 -22.89 3.00
CA GLN A 5 -3.60 -22.64 3.83
C GLN A 5 -2.53 -23.70 3.67
N LYS A 6 -2.94 -24.97 3.54
CA LYS A 6 -2.00 -26.07 3.29
C LYS A 6 -1.27 -25.90 1.95
N LYS A 7 -1.96 -25.53 0.87
CA LYS A 7 -1.32 -25.30 -0.44
C LYS A 7 -0.43 -24.05 -0.43
N MET A 8 -0.89 -22.95 0.17
CA MET A 8 -0.05 -21.74 0.34
C MET A 8 1.24 -22.07 1.09
N PHE A 9 1.13 -22.83 2.18
CA PHE A 9 2.28 -23.24 2.96
C PHE A 9 3.24 -24.15 2.17
N GLN A 10 2.73 -25.06 1.34
CA GLN A 10 3.56 -25.88 0.45
C GLN A 10 4.32 -25.02 -0.57
N VAL A 11 3.66 -24.02 -1.16
CA VAL A 11 4.32 -23.06 -2.06
C VAL A 11 5.39 -22.25 -1.30
N TYR A 12 5.10 -21.81 -0.08
CA TYR A 12 6.07 -21.13 0.78
C TYR A 12 7.30 -22.00 1.07
N GLU A 13 7.11 -23.29 1.38
CA GLU A 13 8.23 -24.21 1.61
C GLU A 13 9.12 -24.36 0.37
N GLU A 14 8.52 -24.37 -0.82
CA GLU A 14 9.28 -24.46 -2.08
C GLU A 14 10.01 -23.15 -2.41
N VAL A 15 9.36 -21.99 -2.23
CA VAL A 15 10.02 -20.68 -2.33
C VAL A 15 11.20 -20.60 -1.37
N LYS A 16 10.99 -21.00 -0.11
CA LYS A 16 12.04 -21.05 0.91
C LYS A 16 13.20 -21.95 0.47
N ARG A 17 12.92 -23.15 -0.03
CA ARG A 17 13.96 -24.09 -0.49
C ARG A 17 14.82 -23.47 -1.59
N ILE A 18 14.18 -22.87 -2.60
CA ILE A 18 14.87 -22.21 -3.71
C ILE A 18 15.72 -21.04 -3.21
N CYS A 19 15.18 -20.22 -2.32
CA CYS A 19 15.91 -19.10 -1.73
C CYS A 19 17.13 -19.58 -0.92
N ASP A 20 16.98 -20.59 -0.07
CA ASP A 20 18.07 -21.14 0.75
C ASP A 20 19.19 -21.74 -0.13
N GLU A 21 18.85 -22.50 -1.17
CA GLU A 21 19.82 -23.12 -2.09
C GLU A 21 20.60 -22.09 -2.91
N ASN A 22 19.99 -20.96 -3.22
CA ASN A 22 20.57 -19.91 -4.06
C ASN A 22 21.06 -18.68 -3.27
N ASN A 23 21.00 -18.73 -1.94
CA ASN A 23 21.35 -17.63 -1.02
C ASN A 23 20.58 -16.33 -1.32
N LEU A 24 19.29 -16.45 -1.64
CA LEU A 24 18.40 -15.31 -1.88
C LEU A 24 17.79 -14.83 -0.57
N ARG A 25 17.76 -13.52 -0.37
CA ARG A 25 17.18 -12.91 0.84
C ARG A 25 15.66 -12.76 0.65
N TYR A 26 14.91 -13.16 1.67
CA TYR A 26 13.46 -13.00 1.75
C TYR A 26 13.07 -12.76 3.22
N PHE A 27 11.95 -12.07 3.47
CA PHE A 27 11.48 -11.72 4.81
C PHE A 27 9.96 -11.72 4.87
N ALA A 28 9.38 -12.05 6.03
CA ALA A 28 7.94 -11.93 6.25
C ALA A 28 7.49 -10.46 6.13
N ALA A 29 6.38 -10.23 5.43
CA ALA A 29 5.73 -8.92 5.31
C ALA A 29 4.34 -8.91 5.97
N GLY A 30 3.77 -7.72 6.16
CA GLY A 30 2.36 -7.52 6.54
C GLY A 30 1.79 -8.47 7.60
N GLY A 31 0.67 -9.13 7.26
CA GLY A 31 -0.05 -10.07 8.14
C GLY A 31 0.77 -11.32 8.47
N THR A 32 1.56 -11.81 7.52
CA THR A 32 2.46 -12.95 7.73
C THR A 32 3.48 -12.69 8.84
N LYS A 33 4.01 -11.46 8.92
CA LYS A 33 4.90 -11.01 10.01
C LYS A 33 4.20 -11.07 11.37
N ILE A 34 2.94 -10.65 11.43
CA ILE A 34 2.10 -10.75 12.65
C ILE A 34 1.88 -12.23 13.00
N GLY A 35 1.50 -13.05 12.02
CA GLY A 35 1.30 -14.49 12.15
C GLY A 35 2.52 -15.20 12.76
N ALA A 36 3.70 -14.95 12.22
CA ALA A 36 4.95 -15.54 12.73
C ALA A 36 5.22 -15.21 14.21
N VAL A 37 5.06 -13.94 14.60
CA VAL A 37 5.39 -13.48 15.96
C VAL A 37 4.34 -13.93 16.98
N LEU A 38 3.06 -13.88 16.61
CA LEU A 38 1.97 -14.13 17.53
C LEU A 38 1.50 -15.59 17.44
N TRP A 39 1.21 -16.12 16.26
CA TRP A 39 0.65 -17.46 16.08
C TRP A 39 1.68 -18.55 15.82
N GLN A 40 2.94 -18.19 15.54
CA GLN A 40 3.96 -19.13 15.07
C GLN A 40 3.53 -19.85 13.78
N GLY A 41 2.79 -19.15 12.92
CA GLY A 41 2.14 -19.71 11.74
C GLY A 41 1.26 -18.68 11.05
N ILE A 42 0.44 -19.14 10.11
CA ILE A 42 -0.52 -18.31 9.40
C ILE A 42 -1.60 -17.86 10.39
N ILE A 43 -2.08 -16.61 10.27
CA ILE A 43 -3.19 -16.17 11.11
C ILE A 43 -4.41 -17.07 10.80
N PRO A 44 -5.18 -17.53 11.80
CA PRO A 44 -6.22 -18.55 11.56
C PRO A 44 -7.26 -18.19 10.50
N TRP A 45 -7.44 -16.91 10.22
CA TRP A 45 -8.35 -16.38 9.20
C TRP A 45 -7.62 -15.68 8.03
N ASP A 46 -6.29 -15.63 8.01
CA ASP A 46 -5.56 -15.19 6.81
C ASP A 46 -5.72 -16.22 5.68
N ASP A 47 -5.70 -15.68 4.47
CA ASP A 47 -5.82 -16.39 3.22
C ASP A 47 -4.68 -16.09 2.24
N ASP A 48 -3.58 -15.53 2.73
CA ASP A 48 -2.35 -15.26 2.00
C ASP A 48 -1.09 -15.52 2.86
N ILE A 49 0.06 -15.56 2.17
CA ILE A 49 1.39 -15.45 2.77
C ILE A 49 2.13 -14.37 1.98
N ASP A 50 2.61 -13.35 2.70
CA ASP A 50 3.32 -12.20 2.14
C ASP A 50 4.80 -12.25 2.49
N LEU A 51 5.63 -12.14 1.45
CA LEU A 51 7.07 -11.97 1.56
C LEU A 51 7.51 -10.66 0.94
N VAL A 52 8.64 -10.14 1.41
CA VAL A 52 9.41 -9.10 0.71
C VAL A 52 10.81 -9.62 0.40
N MET A 53 11.32 -9.25 -0.77
CA MET A 53 12.66 -9.61 -1.23
C MET A 53 13.38 -8.41 -1.82
N PRO A 54 14.69 -8.22 -1.58
CA PRO A 54 15.48 -7.26 -2.33
C PRO A 54 15.26 -7.45 -3.83
N ILE A 55 15.01 -6.36 -4.58
CA ILE A 55 14.61 -6.45 -6.00
C ILE A 55 15.54 -7.36 -6.83
N ASN A 56 16.86 -7.24 -6.65
CA ASN A 56 17.85 -8.08 -7.35
C ASN A 56 17.73 -9.59 -7.00
N ASP A 57 17.26 -9.93 -5.81
CA ASP A 57 17.05 -11.33 -5.39
C ASP A 57 15.68 -11.83 -5.85
N LEU A 58 14.68 -10.95 -5.92
CA LEU A 58 13.37 -11.23 -6.50
C LEU A 58 13.48 -11.59 -7.99
N GLU A 59 14.21 -10.78 -8.76
CA GLU A 59 14.45 -11.03 -10.19
C GLU A 59 15.16 -12.38 -10.42
N LYS A 60 16.18 -12.69 -9.61
CA LYS A 60 16.83 -14.02 -9.67
C LYS A 60 15.87 -15.16 -9.33
N LEU A 61 14.98 -14.97 -8.35
CA LEU A 61 13.98 -15.98 -8.02
C LEU A 61 13.04 -16.24 -9.21
N VAL A 62 12.57 -15.18 -9.87
CA VAL A 62 11.75 -15.27 -11.08
C VAL A 62 12.50 -16.06 -12.17
N ASP A 63 13.75 -15.68 -12.45
CA ASP A 63 14.59 -16.36 -13.43
C ASP A 63 14.79 -17.84 -13.10
N ILE A 64 15.05 -18.17 -11.83
CA ILE A 64 15.25 -19.55 -11.40
C ILE A 64 13.98 -20.37 -11.62
N ILE A 65 12.81 -19.88 -11.19
CA ILE A 65 11.56 -20.64 -11.30
C ILE A 65 11.17 -20.81 -12.77
N GLN A 66 11.24 -19.74 -13.58
CA GLN A 66 10.91 -19.79 -15.01
C GLN A 66 11.81 -20.72 -15.82
N ASN A 67 13.08 -20.87 -15.42
CA ASN A 67 14.04 -21.77 -16.06
C ASN A 67 14.14 -23.15 -15.39
N SER A 68 13.40 -23.40 -14.31
CA SER A 68 13.39 -24.69 -13.62
C SER A 68 12.48 -25.69 -14.31
N GLU A 69 12.78 -26.98 -14.17
CA GLU A 69 11.83 -28.06 -14.49
C GLU A 69 10.80 -28.27 -13.36
N CYS A 70 10.63 -27.33 -12.43
CA CYS A 70 9.69 -27.47 -11.32
C CYS A 70 8.26 -27.46 -11.88
N GLN A 71 7.58 -28.60 -11.78
CA GLN A 71 6.23 -28.77 -12.34
C GLN A 71 5.15 -28.36 -11.36
N ASP A 72 5.47 -28.24 -10.07
CA ASP A 72 4.50 -28.05 -8.99
C ASP A 72 4.27 -26.57 -8.65
N ILE A 73 5.18 -25.68 -9.04
CA ILE A 73 5.03 -24.22 -8.88
C ILE A 73 5.31 -23.46 -10.18
N ALA A 74 4.71 -22.28 -10.30
CA ALA A 74 4.97 -21.33 -11.38
C ALA A 74 4.96 -19.88 -10.85
N VAL A 75 5.42 -18.94 -11.68
CA VAL A 75 5.45 -17.51 -11.36
C VAL A 75 4.50 -16.75 -12.25
N PHE A 76 3.68 -15.91 -11.63
CA PHE A 76 2.98 -14.82 -12.28
C PHE A 76 3.64 -13.51 -11.87
N ASP A 77 4.23 -12.81 -12.84
CA ASP A 77 4.86 -11.52 -12.62
C ASP A 77 3.85 -10.40 -12.81
N GLY A 78 3.41 -9.81 -11.70
CA GLY A 78 2.43 -8.73 -11.70
C GLY A 78 2.95 -7.43 -12.31
N LEU A 79 4.27 -7.24 -12.46
CA LEU A 79 4.84 -6.07 -13.13
C LEU A 79 4.81 -6.19 -14.64
N THR A 80 5.01 -7.37 -15.21
CA THR A 80 5.03 -7.56 -16.68
C THR A 80 3.70 -8.06 -17.25
N ALA A 81 2.80 -8.58 -16.41
CA ALA A 81 1.48 -9.02 -16.85
C ALA A 81 0.64 -7.87 -17.46
N LEU A 82 -0.12 -8.21 -18.51
CA LEU A 82 -1.05 -7.28 -19.16
C LEU A 82 -2.18 -6.88 -18.21
N HIS A 83 -2.68 -7.84 -17.44
CA HIS A 83 -3.72 -7.62 -16.44
C HIS A 83 -3.20 -8.14 -15.09
N SER A 84 -3.16 -7.28 -14.08
CA SER A 84 -2.67 -7.59 -12.74
C SER A 84 -3.25 -6.59 -11.75
N ASP A 85 -3.46 -7.03 -10.52
CA ASP A 85 -3.85 -6.21 -9.37
C ASP A 85 -2.75 -6.06 -8.32
N ILE A 86 -1.54 -6.55 -8.61
CA ILE A 86 -0.42 -6.58 -7.68
C ILE A 86 0.83 -5.91 -8.27
N LEU A 87 1.57 -5.17 -7.43
CA LEU A 87 2.93 -4.70 -7.68
C LEU A 87 3.93 -5.62 -6.98
N GLY A 88 4.16 -6.78 -7.60
CA GLY A 88 4.96 -7.88 -7.07
C GLY A 88 4.78 -9.13 -7.92
N ILE A 89 5.20 -10.28 -7.41
CA ILE A 89 4.98 -11.58 -8.07
C ILE A 89 4.11 -12.49 -7.20
N LYS A 90 3.41 -13.40 -7.87
CA LYS A 90 2.76 -14.56 -7.26
C LYS A 90 3.55 -15.79 -7.64
N VAL A 91 4.13 -16.47 -6.65
CA VAL A 91 4.56 -17.86 -6.84
C VAL A 91 3.38 -18.73 -6.46
N TYR A 92 2.96 -19.67 -7.32
CA TYR A 92 1.70 -20.37 -7.13
C TYR A 92 1.79 -21.87 -7.46
N ASP A 93 0.95 -22.65 -6.79
CA ASP A 93 0.75 -24.09 -7.02
C ASP A 93 0.06 -24.34 -8.36
N THR A 94 0.71 -25.07 -9.27
CA THR A 94 0.19 -25.33 -10.63
C THR A 94 -1.00 -26.29 -10.63
N HIS A 95 -1.23 -27.00 -9.52
CA HIS A 95 -2.30 -27.99 -9.34
C HIS A 95 -3.54 -27.40 -8.65
N SER A 96 -3.72 -26.08 -8.70
CA SER A 96 -4.90 -25.39 -8.18
C SER A 96 -5.30 -24.21 -9.07
N MET A 97 -6.38 -23.55 -8.69
CA MET A 97 -6.92 -22.38 -9.35
C MET A 97 -7.23 -21.31 -8.30
N PHE A 98 -6.80 -20.09 -8.58
CA PHE A 98 -7.13 -18.87 -7.87
C PHE A 98 -7.29 -17.70 -8.85
N THR A 99 -8.34 -16.92 -8.67
CA THR A 99 -8.44 -15.57 -9.24
C THR A 99 -9.34 -14.69 -8.36
N SER A 100 -8.95 -13.43 -8.20
CA SER A 100 -9.72 -12.41 -7.51
C SER A 100 -10.89 -11.93 -8.38
N ASN A 101 -11.97 -11.42 -7.77
CA ASN A 101 -13.19 -11.00 -8.50
C ASN A 101 -12.94 -9.89 -9.52
N ASN A 102 -12.00 -8.98 -9.23
CA ASN A 102 -11.56 -7.93 -10.15
C ASN A 102 -10.85 -8.53 -11.39
N LEU A 103 -10.25 -9.72 -11.28
CA LEU A 103 -9.58 -10.43 -12.37
C LEU A 103 -10.35 -11.63 -12.94
N LEU A 104 -11.55 -11.94 -12.43
CA LEU A 104 -12.35 -13.11 -12.87
C LEU A 104 -12.63 -13.13 -14.38
N ASN A 105 -12.68 -11.96 -15.02
CA ASN A 105 -12.87 -11.80 -16.47
C ASN A 105 -11.55 -11.71 -17.26
N ARG A 106 -10.40 -11.98 -16.64
CA ARG A 106 -9.05 -11.94 -17.21
C ARG A 106 -8.38 -13.31 -17.04
N PRO A 107 -8.73 -14.32 -17.85
CA PRO A 107 -8.15 -15.66 -17.73
C PRO A 107 -6.61 -15.69 -17.87
N ASP A 108 -6.01 -14.69 -18.52
CA ASP A 108 -4.57 -14.51 -18.60
C ASP A 108 -3.92 -14.17 -17.24
N SER A 109 -4.67 -13.57 -16.31
CA SER A 109 -4.23 -13.30 -14.93
C SER A 109 -4.51 -14.43 -13.94
N PHE A 110 -5.12 -15.53 -14.40
CA PHE A 110 -5.41 -16.64 -13.50
C PHE A 110 -4.12 -17.28 -12.99
N THR A 111 -4.10 -17.58 -11.70
CA THR A 111 -2.99 -18.22 -11.00
C THR A 111 -3.52 -19.45 -10.26
N GLY A 112 -2.66 -20.18 -9.57
CA GLY A 112 -3.07 -21.12 -8.53
C GLY A 112 -3.04 -20.46 -7.15
N ILE A 113 -3.25 -21.25 -6.10
CA ILE A 113 -3.05 -20.79 -4.72
C ILE A 113 -1.57 -20.40 -4.55
N PHE A 114 -1.33 -19.23 -3.96
CA PHE A 114 -0.08 -18.50 -4.13
C PHE A 114 0.54 -18.03 -2.81
N VAL A 115 1.78 -17.56 -2.94
CA VAL A 115 2.51 -16.72 -2.00
C VAL A 115 2.80 -15.42 -2.74
N ASP A 116 2.45 -14.29 -2.15
CA ASP A 116 2.77 -12.96 -2.69
C ASP A 116 4.18 -12.57 -2.27
N ILE A 117 4.97 -12.06 -3.21
CA ILE A 117 6.32 -11.60 -2.97
C ILE A 117 6.51 -10.20 -3.56
N PHE A 118 6.73 -9.23 -2.68
CA PHE A 118 6.84 -7.83 -3.04
C PHE A 118 8.30 -7.36 -3.12
N PRO A 119 8.60 -6.42 -4.03
CA PRO A 119 9.94 -5.88 -4.18
C PRO A 119 10.28 -4.92 -3.03
N LEU A 120 11.37 -5.24 -2.35
CA LEU A 120 12.05 -4.40 -1.37
C LEU A 120 13.13 -3.60 -2.11
N ILE A 121 12.94 -2.29 -2.23
CA ILE A 121 13.77 -1.41 -3.05
C ILE A 121 14.50 -0.38 -2.20
N GLY A 122 15.57 0.20 -2.74
CA GLY A 122 16.24 1.34 -2.11
C GLY A 122 15.38 2.60 -2.19
N ALA A 123 15.65 3.55 -1.29
CA ALA A 123 15.00 4.86 -1.25
C ALA A 123 16.05 5.99 -1.20
N PRO A 124 15.70 7.23 -1.59
CA PRO A 124 16.60 8.36 -1.45
C PRO A 124 16.94 8.65 0.02
N ASN A 125 18.11 9.25 0.24
CA ASN A 125 18.47 9.76 1.57
C ASN A 125 17.64 11.02 1.90
N GLY A 126 17.14 11.10 3.12
CA GLY A 126 16.35 12.24 3.60
C GLY A 126 14.85 12.03 3.42
N ASP A 127 14.18 12.99 2.78
CA ASP A 127 12.74 12.95 2.57
C ASP A 127 12.38 11.96 1.45
N ILE A 128 11.75 10.84 1.82
CA ILE A 128 11.34 9.78 0.90
C ILE A 128 9.96 10.01 0.29
N TYR A 129 9.14 10.92 0.85
CA TYR A 129 7.74 11.05 0.43
C TYR A 129 7.56 11.42 -1.05
N PRO A 130 8.39 12.27 -1.68
CA PRO A 130 8.29 12.50 -3.13
C PRO A 130 8.51 11.23 -3.95
N PHE A 131 9.39 10.33 -3.51
CA PHE A 131 9.61 9.05 -4.17
C PHE A 131 8.44 8.08 -3.96
N ILE A 132 7.82 8.11 -2.78
CA ILE A 132 6.59 7.37 -2.51
C ILE A 132 5.43 7.87 -3.38
N GLU A 133 5.31 9.19 -3.56
CA GLU A 133 4.32 9.79 -4.45
C GLU A 133 4.52 9.34 -5.90
N ASP A 134 5.77 9.27 -6.40
CA ASP A 134 6.06 8.71 -7.73
C ASP A 134 5.60 7.25 -7.86
N ILE A 135 5.84 6.41 -6.85
CA ILE A 135 5.41 5.00 -6.83
C ILE A 135 3.88 4.93 -6.94
N TYR A 136 3.16 5.71 -6.12
CA TYR A 136 1.70 5.70 -6.15
C TYR A 136 1.12 6.28 -7.44
N GLU A 137 1.68 7.37 -7.98
CA GLU A 137 1.18 7.98 -9.21
C GLU A 137 1.29 6.99 -10.39
N VAL A 138 2.46 6.37 -10.56
CA VAL A 138 2.67 5.41 -11.64
C VAL A 138 1.92 4.10 -11.37
N GLY A 139 1.86 3.65 -10.11
CA GLY A 139 1.16 2.44 -9.71
C GLY A 139 -0.35 2.52 -9.90
N ASP A 140 -0.99 3.60 -9.43
CA ASP A 140 -2.44 3.84 -9.58
C ASP A 140 -2.82 3.90 -11.05
N GLU A 141 -2.02 4.58 -11.87
CA GLU A 141 -2.30 4.72 -13.30
C GLU A 141 -2.05 3.40 -14.04
N LEU A 142 -1.00 2.66 -13.71
CA LEU A 142 -0.77 1.32 -14.25
C LEU A 142 -1.94 0.38 -13.90
N TYR A 143 -2.38 0.36 -12.64
CA TYR A 143 -3.53 -0.42 -12.20
C TYR A 143 -4.81 -0.05 -12.97
N ARG A 144 -5.06 1.25 -13.15
CA ARG A 144 -6.19 1.77 -13.93
C ARG A 144 -6.14 1.31 -15.38
N GLN A 145 -4.98 1.42 -16.04
CA GLN A 145 -4.83 1.00 -17.44
C GLN A 145 -4.97 -0.51 -17.60
N ARG A 146 -4.48 -1.31 -16.65
CA ARG A 146 -4.62 -2.77 -16.68
C ARG A 146 -6.06 -3.21 -16.56
N LEU A 147 -6.81 -2.65 -15.62
CA LEU A 147 -8.16 -3.14 -15.38
C LEU A 147 -9.18 -2.59 -16.39
N PHE A 148 -9.02 -1.33 -16.81
CA PHE A 148 -10.05 -0.60 -17.58
C PHE A 148 -9.54 0.00 -18.90
N GLY A 149 -8.23 0.05 -19.10
CA GLY A 149 -7.64 0.53 -20.35
C GLY A 149 -7.85 -0.45 -21.50
N THR A 150 -7.75 0.08 -22.72
CA THR A 150 -7.78 -0.71 -23.96
C THR A 150 -6.50 -0.57 -24.78
N ASP A 151 -5.51 0.17 -24.27
CA ASP A 151 -4.29 0.51 -24.99
C ASP A 151 -3.08 -0.18 -24.36
N GLU A 152 -2.66 -1.28 -24.97
CA GLU A 152 -1.50 -2.07 -24.55
C GLU A 152 -0.19 -1.28 -24.61
N LEU A 153 -0.08 -0.27 -25.49
CA LEU A 153 1.10 0.58 -25.59
C LEU A 153 1.21 1.48 -24.36
N MET A 154 0.09 2.04 -23.90
CA MET A 154 0.05 2.84 -22.67
C MET A 154 0.42 1.99 -21.45
N ILE A 155 -0.12 0.77 -21.35
CA ILE A 155 0.25 -0.17 -20.27
C ILE A 155 1.77 -0.42 -20.29
N SER A 156 2.34 -0.70 -21.46
CA SER A 156 3.78 -0.96 -21.63
C SER A 156 4.63 0.23 -21.17
N GLN A 157 4.23 1.46 -21.48
CA GLN A 157 4.93 2.67 -21.02
C GLN A 157 4.90 2.84 -19.50
N TYR A 158 3.78 2.51 -18.85
CA TYR A 158 3.69 2.56 -17.39
C TYR A 158 4.47 1.42 -16.72
N ILE A 159 4.56 0.24 -17.36
CA ILE A 159 5.42 -0.86 -16.93
C ILE A 159 6.89 -0.40 -16.95
N GLU A 160 7.37 0.19 -18.06
CA GLU A 160 8.74 0.71 -18.16
C GLU A 160 9.01 1.78 -17.08
N ARG A 161 8.09 2.73 -16.88
CA ARG A 161 8.21 3.75 -15.83
C ARG A 161 8.28 3.13 -14.43
N MET A 162 7.48 2.09 -14.16
CA MET A 162 7.49 1.41 -12.87
C MET A 162 8.79 0.61 -12.69
N GLN A 163 9.27 -0.08 -13.73
CA GLN A 163 10.58 -0.75 -13.72
C GLN A 163 11.72 0.23 -13.39
N ASP A 164 11.71 1.42 -14.00
CA ASP A 164 12.67 2.49 -13.71
C ASP A 164 12.58 2.96 -12.25
N ILE A 165 11.36 3.06 -11.69
CA ILE A 165 11.14 3.43 -10.29
C ILE A 165 11.72 2.37 -9.34
N LEU A 166 11.43 1.09 -9.57
CA LEU A 166 11.87 -0.02 -8.71
C LEU A 166 13.40 -0.14 -8.67
N HIS A 167 14.10 0.28 -9.74
CA HIS A 167 15.56 0.22 -9.86
C HIS A 167 16.25 1.56 -9.64
N ARG A 168 15.49 2.65 -9.40
CA ARG A 168 16.02 4.01 -9.33
C ARG A 168 17.09 4.18 -8.26
N TYR A 169 16.91 3.50 -7.13
CA TYR A 169 17.84 3.51 -6.02
C TYR A 169 18.29 2.09 -5.72
N SER A 170 19.60 1.86 -5.81
CA SER A 170 20.19 0.56 -5.53
C SER A 170 19.87 0.13 -4.10
N PHE A 171 19.31 -1.08 -3.96
CA PHE A 171 19.09 -1.71 -2.66
C PHE A 171 20.41 -1.81 -1.86
N ASP A 172 21.52 -2.13 -2.52
CA ASP A 172 22.81 -2.37 -1.86
C ASP A 172 23.46 -1.07 -1.38
N GLU A 173 23.18 0.06 -2.04
CA GLU A 173 23.77 1.37 -1.70
C GLU A 173 22.88 2.22 -0.78
N ALA A 174 21.57 2.02 -0.78
CA ALA A 174 20.63 2.84 -0.01
C ALA A 174 20.72 2.60 1.51
N GLU A 175 20.59 3.66 2.31
CA GLU A 175 20.48 3.57 3.77
C GLU A 175 19.05 3.22 4.22
N THR A 176 18.06 3.67 3.46
CA THR A 176 16.63 3.40 3.66
C THR A 176 16.13 2.48 2.56
N ILE A 177 15.30 1.52 2.93
CA ILE A 177 14.60 0.62 2.01
C ILE A 177 13.10 0.69 2.23
N LEU A 178 12.31 0.31 1.23
CA LEU A 178 10.85 0.25 1.35
C LEU A 178 10.26 -0.90 0.55
N ASN A 179 9.12 -1.43 1.00
CA ASN A 179 8.28 -2.33 0.23
C ASN A 179 7.49 -1.51 -0.79
N ALA A 180 7.70 -1.73 -2.10
CA ALA A 180 7.05 -0.91 -3.12
C ALA A 180 5.52 -1.05 -3.14
N ALA A 181 4.96 -2.14 -2.61
CA ALA A 181 3.52 -2.33 -2.51
C ALA A 181 2.88 -1.58 -1.32
N ASN A 182 3.66 -1.26 -0.29
CA ASN A 182 3.18 -0.49 0.86
C ASN A 182 4.26 0.48 1.40
N PRO A 183 4.74 1.42 0.57
CA PRO A 183 5.91 2.25 0.89
C PRO A 183 5.72 3.13 2.13
N VAL A 184 4.49 3.57 2.41
CA VAL A 184 4.18 4.40 3.60
C VAL A 184 4.24 3.57 4.88
N GLY A 185 3.63 2.38 4.88
CA GLY A 185 3.58 1.52 6.06
C GLY A 185 4.86 0.73 6.30
N GLU A 186 5.62 0.46 5.24
CA GLU A 186 6.76 -0.45 5.27
C GLU A 186 8.00 0.16 4.61
N HIS A 187 8.60 1.13 5.29
CA HIS A 187 9.93 1.66 5.01
C HIS A 187 10.79 1.61 6.27
N TYR A 188 12.08 1.30 6.10
CA TYR A 188 12.95 0.93 7.22
C TYR A 188 14.39 1.39 6.97
N PRO A 189 15.16 1.72 8.02
CA PRO A 189 16.62 1.71 7.94
C PRO A 189 17.10 0.31 7.55
N LYS A 190 17.91 0.20 6.50
CA LYS A 190 18.31 -1.09 5.90
C LYS A 190 19.02 -2.00 6.90
N ASP A 191 19.96 -1.45 7.66
CA ASP A 191 20.74 -2.23 8.63
C ASP A 191 19.87 -2.77 9.77
N GLU A 192 18.84 -2.03 10.21
CA GLU A 192 17.87 -2.51 11.19
C GLU A 192 17.00 -3.61 10.59
N PHE A 193 16.49 -3.42 9.37
CA PHE A 193 15.66 -4.43 8.72
C PHE A 193 16.43 -5.75 8.46
N LEU A 194 17.69 -5.65 8.05
CA LEU A 194 18.56 -6.80 7.78
C LEU A 194 19.15 -7.44 9.05
N ASP A 195 18.94 -6.86 10.24
CA ASP A 195 19.18 -7.55 11.51
C ASP A 195 17.98 -8.43 11.87
N TYR A 196 17.91 -9.61 11.25
CA TYR A 196 16.76 -10.52 11.38
C TYR A 196 17.04 -11.75 12.24
N GLN A 197 15.97 -12.45 12.59
CA GLN A 197 15.99 -13.76 13.22
C GLN A 197 14.90 -14.65 12.61
N TYR A 198 15.07 -15.97 12.71
CA TYR A 198 14.04 -16.92 12.29
C TYR A 198 13.00 -17.12 13.40
N PHE A 199 11.74 -16.97 13.06
CA PHE A 199 10.60 -17.33 13.91
C PHE A 199 10.01 -18.66 13.46
N PRO A 200 9.49 -19.49 14.38
CA PRO A 200 8.67 -20.64 14.00
C PRO A 200 7.50 -20.21 13.13
N PHE A 201 7.24 -20.95 12.07
CA PHE A 201 6.14 -20.69 11.14
C PHE A 201 5.59 -22.03 10.63
N GLU A 202 4.48 -22.47 11.23
CA GLU A 202 3.93 -23.82 11.07
C GLU A 202 5.00 -24.89 11.38
N THR A 203 5.28 -25.79 10.43
CA THR A 203 6.35 -26.81 10.55
C THR A 203 7.72 -26.34 10.09
N SER A 204 7.84 -25.07 9.69
CA SER A 204 9.05 -24.45 9.17
C SER A 204 9.47 -23.24 10.02
N GLN A 205 10.25 -22.35 9.43
CA GLN A 205 10.65 -21.07 10.03
C GLN A 205 10.67 -19.98 8.97
N ILE A 206 10.43 -18.74 9.38
CA ILE A 206 10.41 -17.57 8.51
C ILE A 206 11.30 -16.44 9.07
N PRO A 207 12.14 -15.80 8.25
CA PRO A 207 12.98 -14.69 8.69
C PRO A 207 12.15 -13.42 8.91
N VAL A 208 12.35 -12.79 10.07
CA VAL A 208 11.71 -11.55 10.49
C VAL A 208 12.75 -10.63 11.13
N SER A 209 12.75 -9.35 10.77
CA SER A 209 13.60 -8.34 11.45
C SER A 209 13.42 -8.39 12.98
N LYS A 210 14.51 -8.25 13.74
CA LYS A 210 14.46 -8.22 15.21
C LYS A 210 13.69 -7.00 15.74
N GLN A 211 13.55 -5.97 14.91
CA GLN A 211 12.80 -4.74 15.15
C GLN A 211 11.32 -4.90 14.72
N TYR A 212 10.80 -6.14 14.62
CA TYR A 212 9.42 -6.40 14.19
C TYR A 212 8.36 -5.59 14.95
N ASP A 213 8.54 -5.32 16.25
CA ASP A 213 7.55 -4.58 17.05
C ASP A 213 7.43 -3.11 16.61
N SER A 214 8.55 -2.43 16.31
CA SER A 214 8.49 -1.07 15.77
C SER A 214 7.93 -1.06 14.34
N HIS A 215 8.34 -2.02 13.51
CA HIS A 215 7.86 -2.15 12.14
C HIS A 215 6.34 -2.38 12.06
N LEU A 216 5.82 -3.29 12.89
CA LEU A 216 4.38 -3.56 12.97
C LEU A 216 3.59 -2.39 13.55
N LYS A 217 4.15 -1.64 14.50
CA LYS A 217 3.53 -0.41 15.03
C LYS A 217 3.53 0.73 14.01
N GLN A 218 4.54 0.82 13.16
CA GLN A 218 4.55 1.77 12.04
C GLN A 218 3.42 1.47 11.06
N GLN A 219 3.23 0.20 10.71
CA GLN A 219 2.22 -0.22 9.73
C GLN A 219 0.80 -0.19 10.30
N TYR A 220 0.58 -0.73 11.50
CA TYR A 220 -0.76 -0.98 12.06
C TYR A 220 -1.09 -0.12 13.28
N GLY A 221 -0.14 0.61 13.86
CA GLY A 221 -0.27 1.32 15.13
C GLY A 221 -0.32 0.40 16.33
N PHE A 222 -1.35 -0.44 16.40
CA PHE A 222 -1.58 -1.44 17.44
C PHE A 222 -1.99 -2.77 16.83
N TYR A 223 -1.44 -3.88 17.34
CA TYR A 223 -1.77 -5.23 16.91
C TYR A 223 -1.83 -6.17 18.13
N THR A 224 -2.72 -7.16 18.10
CA THR A 224 -2.97 -8.08 19.23
C THR A 224 -3.39 -9.47 18.74
N LYS A 225 -3.37 -10.47 19.63
CA LYS A 225 -4.02 -11.77 19.37
C LYS A 225 -5.54 -11.70 19.49
N ASP A 226 -6.03 -10.79 20.32
CA ASP A 226 -7.44 -10.66 20.69
C ASP A 226 -8.19 -9.72 19.73
N TRP A 227 -7.96 -9.85 18.42
CA TRP A 227 -8.70 -9.06 17.43
C TRP A 227 -10.20 -9.31 17.59
N PRO A 228 -11.04 -8.25 17.66
CA PRO A 228 -12.49 -8.39 17.62
C PRO A 228 -12.92 -9.17 16.38
N GLU A 229 -13.98 -9.97 16.49
CA GLU A 229 -14.44 -10.84 15.40
C GLU A 229 -14.77 -10.04 14.14
N GLU A 230 -15.32 -8.84 14.28
CA GLU A 230 -15.61 -7.91 13.17
C GLU A 230 -14.35 -7.41 12.43
N LYS A 231 -13.17 -7.56 13.01
CA LYS A 231 -11.88 -7.22 12.41
C LYS A 231 -11.15 -8.44 11.82
N ARG A 232 -11.70 -9.64 11.96
CA ARG A 232 -11.16 -10.88 11.38
C ARG A 232 -11.78 -11.06 10.01
N GLN A 233 -11.20 -10.42 9.00
CA GLN A 233 -11.69 -10.47 7.63
C GLN A 233 -10.80 -11.40 6.81
N HIS A 234 -11.42 -12.24 5.98
CA HIS A 234 -10.75 -13.00 4.93
C HIS A 234 -10.64 -12.06 3.72
N LEU A 235 -9.46 -11.48 3.49
CA LEU A 235 -9.31 -10.35 2.56
C LEU A 235 -9.48 -10.76 1.09
N HIS A 236 -9.24 -12.03 0.74
CA HIS A 236 -9.16 -12.48 -0.65
C HIS A 236 -10.20 -13.55 -1.00
N GLN A 237 -10.54 -14.46 -0.08
CA GLN A 237 -11.42 -15.61 -0.35
C GLN A 237 -12.90 -15.26 -0.48
N GLU A 238 -13.39 -14.23 0.21
CA GLU A 238 -14.80 -13.83 0.11
C GLU A 238 -15.19 -13.35 -1.30
N PHE A 239 -14.18 -13.03 -2.12
CA PHE A 239 -14.32 -12.48 -3.46
C PHE A 239 -13.37 -13.13 -4.47
N ALA A 240 -13.12 -14.44 -4.37
CA ALA A 240 -12.28 -15.18 -5.31
C ALA A 240 -12.94 -16.47 -5.83
N LEU A 241 -12.56 -16.87 -7.04
CA LEU A 241 -12.74 -18.25 -7.50
C LEU A 241 -11.51 -19.05 -7.08
N VAL A 242 -11.72 -20.00 -6.17
CA VAL A 242 -10.66 -20.90 -5.66
C VAL A 242 -11.08 -22.35 -5.87
N ASP A 243 -10.21 -23.16 -6.49
CA ASP A 243 -10.38 -24.61 -6.62
C ASP A 243 -9.04 -25.29 -6.27
N THR A 244 -9.08 -26.21 -5.30
CA THR A 244 -7.88 -26.92 -4.82
C THR A 244 -7.57 -28.18 -5.62
N GLU A 245 -8.46 -28.60 -6.51
CA GLU A 245 -8.38 -29.86 -7.24
C GLU A 245 -8.25 -29.66 -8.75
N LYS A 246 -8.67 -28.50 -9.27
CA LYS A 246 -8.58 -28.17 -10.69
C LYS A 246 -7.59 -27.04 -10.95
N THR A 247 -6.85 -27.19 -12.03
CA THR A 247 -5.79 -26.27 -12.44
C THR A 247 -6.34 -25.05 -13.17
N VAL A 248 -5.51 -24.01 -13.29
CA VAL A 248 -5.76 -22.87 -14.18
C VAL A 248 -6.11 -23.31 -15.61
N ASP A 249 -5.38 -24.26 -16.17
CA ASP A 249 -5.58 -24.73 -17.54
C ASP A 249 -6.94 -25.40 -17.75
N PHE A 250 -7.42 -26.13 -16.74
CA PHE A 250 -8.78 -26.68 -16.78
C PHE A 250 -9.82 -25.57 -16.95
N TYR A 251 -9.69 -24.48 -16.19
CA TYR A 251 -10.62 -23.35 -16.25
C TYR A 251 -10.48 -22.56 -17.54
N ARG A 252 -9.25 -22.27 -17.99
CA ARG A 252 -9.00 -21.61 -19.29
C ARG A 252 -9.64 -22.39 -20.43
N TYR A 253 -9.36 -23.69 -20.52
CA TYR A 253 -9.96 -24.56 -21.54
C TYR A 253 -11.49 -24.60 -21.46
N THR A 254 -12.05 -24.71 -20.25
CA THR A 254 -13.50 -24.75 -20.05
C THR A 254 -14.16 -23.44 -20.48
N ILE A 255 -13.55 -22.29 -20.17
CA ILE A 255 -14.04 -20.97 -20.58
C ILE A 255 -14.00 -20.88 -22.11
N GLU A 256 -12.87 -21.22 -22.73
CA GLU A 256 -12.68 -21.10 -24.18
C GLU A 256 -13.65 -21.96 -25.00
N THR A 257 -13.98 -23.15 -24.50
CA THR A 257 -14.80 -24.14 -25.21
C THR A 257 -16.29 -24.08 -24.87
N SER A 258 -16.67 -23.27 -23.87
CA SER A 258 -18.05 -23.14 -23.40
C SER A 258 -18.69 -21.83 -23.88
N PRO A 259 -20.02 -21.80 -24.08
CA PRO A 259 -20.77 -20.55 -24.31
C PRO A 259 -20.56 -19.50 -23.21
N ILE A 260 -20.05 -19.87 -22.03
CA ILE A 260 -19.75 -18.96 -20.92
C ILE A 260 -18.82 -17.81 -21.33
N ARG A 261 -17.91 -18.03 -22.28
CA ARG A 261 -17.04 -16.98 -22.83
C ARG A 261 -17.84 -15.77 -23.33
N ASN A 262 -18.94 -16.01 -24.05
CA ASN A 262 -19.79 -14.94 -24.57
C ASN A 262 -20.47 -14.14 -23.45
N TYR A 263 -20.75 -14.79 -22.32
CA TYR A 263 -21.30 -14.11 -21.14
C TYR A 263 -20.22 -13.32 -20.41
N MET A 264 -19.00 -13.86 -20.30
CA MET A 264 -17.85 -13.16 -19.72
C MET A 264 -17.48 -11.91 -20.51
N GLU A 265 -17.48 -11.98 -21.85
CA GLU A 265 -17.23 -10.82 -22.72
C GLU A 265 -18.30 -9.72 -22.53
N LYS A 266 -19.57 -10.08 -22.41
CA LYS A 266 -20.66 -9.11 -22.13
C LYS A 266 -20.58 -8.51 -20.74
N LEU A 267 -20.31 -9.34 -19.73
CA LEU A 267 -20.12 -8.89 -18.35
C LEU A 267 -18.92 -7.95 -18.26
N TRP A 268 -17.85 -8.22 -19.02
CA TRP A 268 -16.69 -7.35 -19.08
C TRP A 268 -17.03 -5.95 -19.58
N THR A 269 -17.82 -5.81 -20.66
CA THR A 269 -18.24 -4.49 -21.14
C THR A 269 -18.99 -3.71 -20.07
N ILE A 270 -19.96 -4.34 -19.40
CA ILE A 270 -20.76 -3.69 -18.34
C ILE A 270 -19.88 -3.33 -17.14
N LYS A 271 -19.03 -4.27 -16.70
CA LYS A 271 -18.14 -4.10 -15.55
C LYS A 271 -17.15 -2.96 -15.79
N SER A 272 -16.53 -2.91 -16.97
CA SER A 272 -15.60 -1.84 -17.36
C SER A 272 -16.27 -0.45 -17.38
N GLU A 273 -17.51 -0.33 -17.87
CA GLU A 273 -18.27 0.94 -17.84
C GLU A 273 -18.58 1.40 -16.40
N LEU A 274 -18.98 0.46 -15.53
CA LEU A 274 -19.26 0.74 -14.12
C LEU A 274 -17.99 1.14 -13.37
N GLU A 275 -16.91 0.40 -13.53
CA GLU A 275 -15.65 0.66 -12.85
C GLU A 275 -15.05 2.00 -13.31
N LYS A 276 -15.11 2.32 -14.61
CA LYS A 276 -14.73 3.65 -15.11
C LYS A 276 -15.49 4.77 -14.40
N SER A 277 -16.80 4.58 -14.19
CA SER A 277 -17.61 5.56 -13.46
C SER A 277 -17.18 5.69 -11.99
N VAL A 278 -16.76 4.59 -11.34
CA VAL A 278 -16.22 4.61 -9.97
C VAL A 278 -14.91 5.41 -9.91
N PHE A 279 -14.02 5.29 -10.90
CA PHE A 279 -12.80 6.08 -10.96
C PHE A 279 -13.06 7.56 -11.22
N ASP A 280 -14.00 7.91 -12.09
CA ASP A 280 -14.39 9.32 -12.29
C ASP A 280 -14.90 9.95 -10.97
N ILE A 281 -15.61 9.15 -10.15
CA ILE A 281 -16.05 9.56 -8.81
C ILE A 281 -14.86 9.69 -7.86
N ASP A 282 -13.91 8.75 -7.89
CA ASP A 282 -12.73 8.81 -7.03
C ASP A 282 -11.78 9.96 -7.38
N ASP A 283 -11.56 10.23 -8.67
CA ASP A 283 -10.77 11.38 -9.13
C ASP A 283 -11.42 12.70 -8.69
N SER A 284 -12.75 12.80 -8.80
CA SER A 284 -13.52 13.93 -8.28
C SER A 284 -13.41 14.07 -6.75
N ARG A 285 -13.40 12.94 -6.03
CA ARG A 285 -13.17 12.90 -4.58
C ARG A 285 -11.77 13.38 -4.23
N LYS A 286 -10.72 12.85 -4.86
CA LYS A 286 -9.31 13.25 -4.65
C LYS A 286 -9.12 14.74 -4.90
N LEU A 287 -9.66 15.28 -6.00
CA LEU A 287 -9.64 16.73 -6.28
C LEU A 287 -10.34 17.55 -5.19
N THR A 288 -11.45 17.04 -4.66
CA THR A 288 -12.19 17.69 -3.57
C THR A 288 -11.40 17.65 -2.25
N GLU A 289 -10.75 16.52 -1.94
CA GLU A 289 -9.90 16.36 -0.76
C GLU A 289 -8.66 17.25 -0.82
N GLU A 290 -8.00 17.39 -1.98
CA GLU A 290 -6.91 18.34 -2.16
C GLU A 290 -7.36 19.78 -1.92
N LYS A 291 -8.51 20.16 -2.46
CA LYS A 291 -9.11 21.47 -2.23
C LYS A 291 -9.40 21.68 -0.74
N TYR A 292 -9.92 20.66 -0.05
CA TYR A 292 -10.16 20.71 1.39
C TYR A 292 -8.86 20.89 2.17
N ARG A 293 -7.82 20.11 1.89
CA ARG A 293 -6.50 20.24 2.54
C ARG A 293 -5.90 21.63 2.35
N ARG A 294 -6.04 22.24 1.16
CA ARG A 294 -5.59 23.62 0.91
C ARG A 294 -6.36 24.63 1.77
N LEU A 295 -7.68 24.49 1.84
CA LEU A 295 -8.54 25.35 2.67
C LEU A 295 -8.24 25.18 4.16
N GLU A 296 -7.92 23.97 4.61
CA GLU A 296 -7.58 23.69 6.01
C GLU A 296 -6.25 24.36 6.40
N LYS A 297 -5.21 24.26 5.57
CA LYS A 297 -3.95 25.01 5.77
C LYS A 297 -4.17 26.51 5.78
N GLU A 298 -5.04 27.03 4.91
CA GLU A 298 -5.38 28.46 4.89
C GLU A 298 -6.12 28.89 6.15
N LYS A 299 -7.05 28.05 6.64
CA LYS A 299 -7.75 28.26 7.91
C LYS A 299 -6.78 28.29 9.09
N GLU A 300 -5.88 27.32 9.21
CA GLU A 300 -4.86 27.29 10.27
C GLU A 300 -3.99 28.55 10.27
N LYS A 301 -3.60 29.02 9.08
CA LYS A 301 -2.85 30.27 8.92
C LYS A 301 -3.66 31.48 9.41
N LEU A 302 -4.94 31.57 9.03
CA LEU A 302 -5.82 32.66 9.47
C LEU A 302 -6.09 32.63 10.97
N GLU A 303 -6.22 31.44 11.56
CA GLU A 303 -6.36 31.26 13.01
C GLU A 303 -5.11 31.76 13.75
N ALA A 304 -3.91 31.41 13.27
CA ALA A 304 -2.66 31.92 13.82
C ALA A 304 -2.53 33.46 13.68
N GLU A 305 -2.90 34.03 12.53
CA GLU A 305 -2.93 35.49 12.34
C GLU A 305 -3.94 36.18 13.28
N MET A 306 -5.11 35.56 13.47
CA MET A 306 -6.14 36.06 14.40
C MET A 306 -5.65 36.06 15.84
N GLU A 307 -4.96 35.01 16.30
CA GLU A 307 -4.37 34.94 17.64
C GLU A 307 -3.39 36.10 17.88
N VAL A 308 -2.52 36.38 16.90
CA VAL A 308 -1.55 37.50 16.97
C VAL A 308 -2.28 38.85 17.05
N MET A 309 -3.34 39.06 16.27
CA MET A 309 -4.13 40.29 16.33
C MET A 309 -4.84 40.46 17.67
N VAL A 310 -5.39 39.38 18.23
CA VAL A 310 -6.06 39.40 19.54
C VAL A 310 -5.08 39.81 20.64
N GLU A 311 -3.85 39.29 20.61
CA GLU A 311 -2.84 39.65 21.60
C GLU A 311 -2.38 41.11 21.45
N THR A 312 -2.17 41.55 20.19
CA THR A 312 -1.86 42.96 19.89
C THR A 312 -2.95 43.92 20.39
N LEU A 313 -4.22 43.54 20.26
CA LEU A 313 -5.35 44.33 20.72
C LEU A 313 -5.34 44.47 22.26
N LYS A 314 -5.09 43.38 23.00
CA LYS A 314 -4.97 43.42 24.47
C LYS A 314 -3.84 44.35 24.92
N GLU A 315 -2.69 44.33 24.25
CA GLU A 315 -1.57 45.23 24.55
C GLU A 315 -1.95 46.70 24.32
N LEU A 316 -2.62 47.00 23.20
CA LEU A 316 -3.09 48.34 22.87
C LEU A 316 -4.14 48.83 23.88
N GLU A 317 -5.07 47.98 24.30
CA GLU A 317 -6.07 48.29 25.33
C GLU A 317 -5.41 48.61 26.68
N SER A 318 -4.44 47.78 27.10
CA SER A 318 -3.65 48.01 28.31
C SER A 318 -2.89 49.34 28.25
N ARG A 319 -2.24 49.63 27.12
CA ARG A 319 -1.52 50.90 26.89
C ARG A 319 -2.47 52.10 26.88
N HIS A 320 -3.63 51.98 26.24
CA HIS A 320 -4.65 53.01 26.22
C HIS A 320 -5.17 53.30 27.64
N LEU A 321 -5.43 52.27 28.44
CA LEU A 321 -5.86 52.41 29.84
C LEU A 321 -4.78 53.10 30.68
N SER A 322 -3.51 52.74 30.50
CA SER A 322 -2.37 53.39 31.15
C SER A 322 -2.29 54.89 30.79
N LEU A 323 -2.46 55.23 29.51
CA LEU A 323 -2.48 56.62 29.04
C LEU A 323 -3.67 57.43 29.59
N LEU A 324 -4.86 56.83 29.69
CA LEU A 324 -6.04 57.46 30.30
C LEU A 324 -5.87 57.74 31.80
N ASN A 325 -5.05 56.93 32.48
CA ASN A 325 -4.72 57.08 33.90
C ASN A 325 -3.47 57.96 34.13
N SER A 326 -2.87 58.51 33.07
CA SER A 326 -1.70 59.39 33.18
C SER A 326 -2.01 60.68 33.95
N LYS A 327 -1.08 61.11 34.82
CA LYS A 327 -1.17 62.39 35.54
C LYS A 327 -0.99 63.62 34.63
N SER A 328 -0.60 63.43 33.37
CA SER A 328 -0.42 64.52 32.40
C SER A 328 -1.75 64.89 31.72
N TRP A 329 -2.30 66.04 32.09
CA TRP A 329 -3.53 66.57 31.49
C TRP A 329 -3.42 66.82 29.97
N LYS A 330 -2.21 67.05 29.46
CA LYS A 330 -1.92 67.22 28.03
C LYS A 330 -2.13 65.91 27.24
N ILE A 331 -2.01 64.76 27.90
CA ILE A 331 -2.18 63.43 27.31
C ILE A 331 -3.62 62.94 27.48
N THR A 332 -4.19 63.06 28.67
CA THR A 332 -5.51 62.49 29.01
C THR A 332 -6.69 63.23 28.39
N ARG A 333 -6.63 64.57 28.25
CA ARG A 333 -7.73 65.39 27.71
C ARG A 333 -8.07 65.08 26.24
N PRO A 334 -7.11 65.06 25.28
CA PRO A 334 -7.41 64.70 23.90
C PRO A 334 -7.86 63.23 23.75
N LEU A 335 -7.29 62.31 24.52
CA LEU A 335 -7.67 60.90 24.49
C LEU A 335 -9.14 60.69 24.91
N ARG A 336 -9.59 61.30 26.02
CA ARG A 336 -11.00 61.22 26.44
C ARG A 336 -11.97 61.80 25.42
N ALA A 337 -11.59 62.87 24.72
CA ALA A 337 -12.41 63.43 23.64
C ALA A 337 -12.56 62.46 22.47
N ILE A 338 -11.48 61.77 22.09
CA ILE A 338 -11.49 60.73 21.06
C ILE A 338 -12.30 59.51 21.50
N THR A 339 -12.12 59.02 22.74
CA THR A 339 -12.90 57.89 23.28
C THR A 339 -14.40 58.18 23.26
N ASN A 340 -14.80 59.37 23.71
CA ASN A 340 -16.20 59.80 23.71
C ASN A 340 -16.75 59.91 22.27
N PHE A 341 -15.95 60.42 21.33
CA PHE A 341 -16.32 60.48 19.92
C PHE A 341 -16.54 59.09 19.31
N ILE A 342 -15.64 58.13 19.57
CA ILE A 342 -15.78 56.74 19.10
C ILE A 342 -17.03 56.08 19.70
N GLN A 343 -17.27 56.26 21.00
CA GLN A 343 -18.48 55.73 21.66
C GLN A 343 -19.77 56.34 21.10
N SER A 344 -19.75 57.61 20.71
CA SER A 344 -20.90 58.27 20.07
C SER A 344 -21.21 57.76 18.66
N LYS A 345 -20.25 57.07 18.01
CA LYS A 345 -20.38 56.48 16.67
C LYS A 345 -20.72 54.98 16.68
N ARG A 346 -20.62 54.30 17.84
CA ARG A 346 -20.96 52.88 18.03
C ARG A 346 -22.40 52.64 18.48
N LYS A 347 -23.15 53.69 18.82
CA LYS A 347 -24.62 53.69 18.89
C LYS A 347 -25.19 54.02 17.52
#